data_AF-A0A1E4HK74-F1
#
_entry.id   AF-A0A1E4HK74-F1
#
_cell.length_a   1.000
_cell.length_b   1.000
_cell.length_c   1.000
_cell.angle_alpha   90.00
_cell.angle_beta   90.00
_cell.angle_gamma   90.00
#
_symmetry.space_group_name_H-M   'P 1'
#
loop_
_entity.id
_entity.type
_entity.pdbx_description
1 polymer ?
#
loop_
_entity_poly.entity_id
_entity_poly.type
_entity_poly.pdbx_seq_one_letter_code
_entity_poly.pdbx_strand_id
1 'polypeptide(L)'
;MKPVSHFMPPLQSVIYGYTRRVFDETAMNAQSFAMVLAEKYLALTAPDVRSVPFRLGDDLAADMRNNAQILRRYMDGTVKVLPADLVDAWVLSLPEPFRAECERDLARRRGLLPVRMVDAGVARDVGLADLALEFGQLIEAIAPALANGRIDGGDLPFARRILDESDDLISAVLAMRRQVQAILPDAAP
;
A
#
# COMPACT_ATOMS: atom_id res chain seq x y z
N MET A 1 -7.72 -7.75 35.07
CA MET A 1 -8.16 -6.91 33.93
C MET A 1 -8.91 -7.80 32.94
N LYS A 2 -10.11 -7.41 32.48
CA LYS A 2 -10.74 -8.11 31.35
C LYS A 2 -9.90 -7.83 30.09
N PRO A 3 -9.58 -8.84 29.27
CA PRO A 3 -8.90 -8.60 28.01
C PRO A 3 -9.77 -7.67 27.15
N VAL A 4 -9.25 -6.50 26.80
CA VAL A 4 -9.89 -5.61 25.83
C VAL A 4 -9.70 -6.27 24.47
N SER A 5 -10.80 -6.71 23.86
CA SER A 5 -10.77 -7.28 22.51
C SER A 5 -10.49 -6.15 21.52
N HIS A 6 -9.24 -5.99 21.12
CA HIS A 6 -8.87 -5.17 19.97
C HIS A 6 -9.06 -6.00 18.70
N PHE A 7 -10.25 -5.94 18.12
CA PHE A 7 -10.49 -6.54 16.80
C PHE A 7 -9.79 -5.67 15.75
N MET A 8 -8.86 -6.27 15.02
CA MET A 8 -8.28 -5.59 13.87
C MET A 8 -9.32 -5.45 12.75
N PRO A 9 -9.27 -4.36 11.98
CA PRO A 9 -10.13 -4.23 10.81
C PRO A 9 -9.89 -5.39 9.84
N PRO A 10 -10.95 -5.91 9.19
CA PRO A 10 -10.82 -6.87 8.10
C PRO A 10 -9.90 -6.32 7.00
N LEU A 11 -9.12 -7.20 6.36
CA LEU A 11 -8.19 -6.81 5.27
C LEU A 11 -8.90 -5.99 4.19
N GLN A 12 -10.09 -6.44 3.79
CA GLN A 12 -10.89 -5.78 2.76
C GLN A 12 -11.31 -4.37 3.17
N SER A 13 -11.55 -4.11 4.46
CA SER A 13 -11.91 -2.76 4.94
C SER A 13 -10.77 -1.77 4.76
N VAL A 14 -9.51 -2.21 4.91
CA VAL A 14 -8.33 -1.39 4.63
C VAL A 14 -8.26 -1.05 3.14
N ILE A 15 -8.28 -2.08 2.29
CA ILE A 15 -8.18 -1.91 0.83
C ILE A 15 -9.30 -1.03 0.27
N TYR A 16 -10.54 -1.26 0.71
CA TYR A 16 -11.69 -0.46 0.27
C TYR A 16 -11.62 0.97 0.80
N GLY A 17 -11.07 1.20 2.00
CA GLY A 17 -10.83 2.53 2.54
C GLY A 17 -9.90 3.35 1.63
N TYR A 18 -8.77 2.78 1.24
CA TYR A 18 -7.85 3.42 0.30
C TYR A 18 -8.45 3.59 -1.10
N THR A 19 -9.26 2.63 -1.56
CA THR A 19 -9.95 2.75 -2.85
C THR A 19 -10.96 3.91 -2.84
N ARG A 20 -11.67 4.14 -1.72
CA ARG A 20 -12.56 5.32 -1.57
C ARG A 20 -11.77 6.62 -1.59
N ARG A 21 -10.67 6.69 -0.84
CA ARG A 21 -9.76 7.85 -0.87
C ARG A 21 -9.27 8.17 -2.28
N VAL A 22 -8.94 7.17 -3.09
CA VAL A 22 -8.61 7.38 -4.51
C VAL A 22 -9.76 8.06 -5.26
N PHE A 23 -11.00 7.63 -5.06
CA PHE A 23 -12.16 8.25 -5.72
C PHE A 23 -12.51 9.64 -5.19
N ASP A 24 -12.23 9.90 -3.91
CA ASP A 24 -12.56 11.17 -3.26
C ASP A 24 -11.47 12.24 -3.48
N GLU A 25 -10.20 11.83 -3.55
CA GLU A 25 -9.03 12.72 -3.59
C GLU A 25 -8.41 12.85 -5.00
N THR A 26 -8.85 12.05 -5.98
CA THR A 26 -8.30 12.07 -7.35
C THR A 26 -9.40 12.13 -8.41
N ALA A 27 -9.01 12.36 -9.67
CA ALA A 27 -9.92 12.32 -10.82
C ALA A 27 -10.27 10.89 -11.28
N MET A 28 -9.75 9.85 -10.61
CA MET A 28 -10.02 8.47 -10.96
C MET A 28 -11.45 8.07 -10.55
N ASN A 29 -12.16 7.35 -11.42
CA ASN A 29 -13.53 6.91 -11.15
C ASN A 29 -13.61 5.38 -11.11
N ALA A 30 -14.76 4.87 -10.66
CA ALA A 30 -14.98 3.43 -10.50
C ALA A 30 -14.81 2.65 -11.82
N GLN A 31 -15.14 3.23 -12.98
CA GLN A 31 -14.98 2.56 -14.27
C GLN A 31 -13.51 2.45 -14.65
N SER A 32 -12.76 3.56 -14.58
CA SER A 32 -11.33 3.53 -14.92
C SER A 32 -10.53 2.66 -13.95
N PHE A 33 -10.85 2.71 -12.65
CA PHE A 33 -10.23 1.82 -11.65
C PHE A 33 -10.56 0.35 -11.88
N ALA A 34 -11.80 0.03 -12.20
CA ALA A 34 -12.20 -1.35 -12.49
C ALA A 34 -11.45 -1.94 -13.69
N MET A 35 -11.11 -1.12 -14.70
CA MET A 35 -10.32 -1.57 -15.84
C MET A 35 -8.87 -1.86 -15.46
N VAL A 36 -8.23 -0.97 -14.69
CA VAL A 36 -6.87 -1.19 -14.18
C VAL A 36 -6.82 -2.43 -13.29
N LEU A 37 -7.84 -2.64 -12.45
CA LEU A 37 -7.99 -3.84 -11.64
C LEU A 37 -8.15 -5.11 -12.48
N ALA A 38 -9.03 -5.09 -13.48
CA ALA A 38 -9.22 -6.21 -14.39
C ALA A 38 -7.89 -6.58 -15.10
N GLU A 39 -7.17 -5.58 -15.60
CA GLU A 39 -5.87 -5.79 -16.24
C GLU A 39 -4.86 -6.47 -15.33
N LYS A 40 -4.64 -5.94 -14.12
CA LYS A 40 -3.71 -6.54 -13.17
C LYS A 40 -4.13 -7.93 -12.73
N TYR A 41 -5.42 -8.13 -12.45
CA TYR A 41 -5.93 -9.43 -12.01
C TYR A 41 -5.76 -10.51 -13.09
N LEU A 42 -6.10 -10.18 -14.34
CA LEU A 42 -5.93 -11.10 -15.47
C LEU A 42 -4.47 -11.33 -15.84
N ALA A 43 -3.56 -10.39 -15.53
CA ALA A 43 -2.12 -10.57 -15.73
C ALA A 43 -1.46 -11.42 -14.62
N LEU A 44 -1.86 -11.22 -13.36
CA LEU A 44 -1.21 -11.84 -12.19
C LEU A 44 -1.78 -13.21 -11.82
N THR A 45 -3.05 -13.47 -12.13
CA THR A 45 -3.76 -14.68 -11.70
C THR A 45 -3.90 -15.66 -12.85
N ALA A 46 -3.46 -16.90 -12.68
CA ALA A 46 -3.59 -17.94 -13.69
C ALA A 46 -5.08 -18.22 -14.03
N PRO A 47 -5.44 -18.47 -15.31
CA PRO A 47 -6.84 -18.57 -15.73
C PRO A 47 -7.70 -19.59 -14.96
N ASP A 48 -7.11 -20.70 -14.55
CA ASP A 48 -7.74 -21.84 -13.89
C ASP A 48 -8.10 -21.60 -12.42
N VAL A 49 -7.45 -20.62 -11.77
CA VAL A 49 -7.69 -20.29 -10.35
C VAL A 49 -8.47 -18.99 -10.17
N ARG A 50 -8.87 -18.32 -11.26
CA ARG A 50 -9.63 -17.07 -11.20
C ARG A 50 -11.03 -17.29 -10.66
N SER A 51 -11.38 -16.62 -9.56
CA SER A 51 -12.73 -16.64 -8.99
C SER A 51 -13.62 -15.49 -9.48
N VAL A 52 -13.02 -14.38 -9.94
CA VAL A 52 -13.75 -13.15 -10.31
C VAL A 52 -13.85 -12.99 -11.84
N PRO A 53 -15.07 -12.78 -12.40
CA PRO A 53 -15.31 -12.77 -13.84
C PRO A 53 -15.03 -11.39 -14.49
N PHE A 54 -13.83 -10.85 -14.29
CA PHE A 54 -13.37 -9.65 -15.00
C PHE A 54 -13.16 -9.93 -16.49
N ARG A 55 -13.33 -8.91 -17.33
CA ARG A 55 -13.24 -9.03 -18.80
C ARG A 55 -12.33 -7.95 -19.41
N LEU A 56 -11.55 -8.36 -20.39
CA LEU A 56 -10.79 -7.51 -21.30
C LEU A 56 -10.84 -8.16 -22.69
N GLY A 57 -11.84 -7.79 -23.47
CA GLY A 57 -12.08 -8.24 -24.83
C GLY A 57 -12.30 -7.07 -25.78
N ASP A 58 -12.98 -7.35 -26.90
CA ASP A 58 -13.08 -6.39 -28.00
C ASP A 58 -14.14 -5.29 -27.78
N ASP A 59 -15.15 -5.54 -26.94
CA ASP A 59 -16.19 -4.55 -26.59
C ASP A 59 -15.83 -3.83 -25.28
N LEU A 60 -15.00 -2.80 -25.42
CA LEU A 60 -14.54 -1.96 -24.30
C LEU A 60 -15.71 -1.39 -23.48
N ALA A 61 -16.82 -0.99 -24.11
CA ALA A 61 -17.94 -0.38 -23.41
C ALA A 61 -18.75 -1.41 -22.58
N ALA A 62 -18.89 -2.63 -23.08
CA ALA A 62 -19.48 -3.73 -22.31
C ALA A 62 -18.56 -4.15 -21.14
N ASP A 63 -17.26 -4.24 -21.38
CA ASP A 63 -16.29 -4.65 -20.37
C ASP A 63 -16.15 -3.64 -19.24
N MET A 64 -16.08 -2.34 -19.57
CA MET A 64 -16.10 -1.26 -18.57
C MET A 64 -17.33 -1.34 -17.66
N ARG A 65 -18.51 -1.58 -18.24
CA ARG A 65 -19.76 -1.72 -17.46
C ARG A 65 -19.74 -2.96 -16.58
N ASN A 66 -19.31 -4.11 -17.12
CA ASN A 66 -19.20 -5.36 -16.37
C ASN A 66 -18.23 -5.22 -15.19
N ASN A 67 -17.02 -4.76 -15.45
CA ASN A 67 -15.96 -4.65 -14.46
C ASN A 67 -16.31 -3.61 -13.38
N ALA A 68 -16.90 -2.47 -13.76
CA ALA A 68 -17.37 -1.47 -12.80
C ALA A 68 -18.50 -2.00 -11.91
N GLN A 69 -19.42 -2.81 -12.46
CA GLN A 69 -20.47 -3.46 -11.68
C GLN A 69 -19.88 -4.45 -10.66
N ILE A 70 -18.88 -5.25 -11.06
CA ILE A 70 -18.17 -6.16 -10.15
C ILE A 70 -17.52 -5.38 -9.01
N LEU A 71 -16.74 -4.34 -9.35
CA LEU A 71 -16.09 -3.47 -8.36
C LEU A 71 -17.10 -2.87 -7.37
N ARG A 72 -18.21 -2.33 -7.88
CA ARG A 72 -19.25 -1.71 -7.06
C ARG A 72 -19.82 -2.67 -6.02
N ARG A 73 -20.09 -3.93 -6.41
CA ARG A 73 -20.62 -4.96 -5.51
C ARG A 73 -19.69 -5.30 -4.35
N TYR A 74 -18.37 -5.18 -4.53
CA TYR A 74 -17.42 -5.30 -3.43
C TYR A 74 -17.43 -4.05 -2.55
N MET A 75 -17.39 -2.87 -3.16
CA MET A 75 -17.30 -1.58 -2.47
C MET A 75 -18.56 -1.23 -1.65
N ASP A 76 -19.74 -1.69 -2.08
CA ASP A 76 -21.02 -1.51 -1.40
C ASP A 76 -21.37 -2.64 -0.41
N GLY A 77 -20.53 -3.69 -0.34
CA GLY A 77 -20.71 -4.81 0.59
C GLY A 77 -21.72 -5.88 0.14
N THR A 78 -22.25 -5.79 -1.09
CA THR A 78 -23.04 -6.88 -1.70
C THR A 78 -22.25 -8.19 -1.72
N VAL A 79 -20.95 -8.11 -2.02
CA VAL A 79 -20.01 -9.23 -1.85
C VAL A 79 -19.25 -9.03 -0.54
N LYS A 80 -19.49 -9.93 0.42
CA LYS A 80 -18.98 -9.82 1.79
C LYS A 80 -17.52 -10.22 1.95
N VAL A 81 -16.96 -10.98 1.02
CA VAL A 81 -15.62 -11.57 1.14
C VAL A 81 -14.82 -11.19 -0.09
N LEU A 82 -13.67 -10.56 0.14
CA LEU A 82 -12.66 -10.35 -0.89
C LEU A 82 -11.88 -11.66 -1.13
N PRO A 83 -11.93 -12.27 -2.34
CA PRO A 83 -11.18 -13.47 -2.65
C PRO A 83 -9.67 -13.24 -2.58
N ALA A 84 -8.92 -14.23 -2.12
CA ALA A 84 -7.47 -14.11 -1.94
C ALA A 84 -6.72 -13.85 -3.25
N ASP A 85 -7.17 -14.48 -4.35
CA ASP A 85 -6.67 -14.30 -5.71
C ASP A 85 -6.87 -12.87 -6.25
N LEU A 86 -7.77 -12.08 -5.68
CA LEU A 86 -8.00 -10.69 -6.08
C LEU A 86 -7.20 -9.68 -5.26
N VAL A 87 -6.71 -10.04 -4.07
CA VAL A 87 -6.11 -9.10 -3.10
C VAL A 87 -4.92 -8.36 -3.71
N ASP A 88 -3.96 -9.08 -4.27
CA ASP A 88 -2.71 -8.49 -4.76
C ASP A 88 -2.98 -7.58 -5.96
N ALA A 89 -3.82 -8.02 -6.90
CA ALA A 89 -4.21 -7.20 -8.05
C ALA A 89 -4.89 -5.89 -7.61
N TRP A 90 -5.75 -5.94 -6.57
CA TRP A 90 -6.42 -4.75 -6.05
C TRP A 90 -5.44 -3.76 -5.43
N VAL A 91 -4.56 -4.23 -4.53
CA VAL A 91 -3.56 -3.36 -3.90
C VAL A 91 -2.65 -2.73 -4.96
N LEU A 92 -2.20 -3.52 -5.94
CA LEU A 92 -1.33 -3.03 -7.01
C LEU A 92 -2.02 -2.07 -7.99
N SER A 93 -3.35 -2.05 -8.05
CA SER A 93 -4.15 -1.10 -8.84
C SER A 93 -4.30 0.28 -8.19
N LEU A 94 -4.00 0.40 -6.90
CA LEU A 94 -3.99 1.71 -6.25
C LEU A 94 -2.84 2.56 -6.84
N PRO A 95 -3.10 3.84 -7.20
CA PRO A 95 -2.04 4.78 -7.52
C PRO A 95 -1.24 5.13 -6.27
N GLU A 96 -0.02 5.65 -6.46
CA GLU A 96 0.70 6.31 -5.36
C GLU A 96 0.03 7.64 -5.01
N PRO A 97 0.07 8.07 -3.74
CA PRO A 97 0.69 7.42 -2.57
C PRO A 97 -0.18 6.34 -1.89
N PHE A 98 -1.45 6.20 -2.30
CA PHE A 98 -2.44 5.33 -1.66
C PHE A 98 -2.02 3.87 -1.60
N ARG A 99 -1.29 3.39 -2.60
CA ARG A 99 -0.72 2.03 -2.60
C ARG A 99 0.29 1.84 -1.46
N ALA A 100 1.29 2.71 -1.36
CA ALA A 100 2.31 2.64 -0.30
C ALA A 100 1.65 2.64 1.09
N GLU A 101 0.72 3.58 1.31
CA GLU A 101 0.00 3.68 2.58
C GLU A 101 -0.85 2.43 2.87
N CYS A 102 -1.55 1.90 1.86
CA CYS A 102 -2.31 0.65 1.99
C CYS A 102 -1.40 -0.53 2.35
N GLU A 103 -0.23 -0.66 1.72
CA GLU A 103 0.76 -1.69 2.04
C GLU A 103 1.28 -1.56 3.48
N ARG A 104 1.59 -0.34 3.93
CA ARG A 104 1.97 -0.07 5.33
C ARG A 104 0.91 -0.55 6.30
N ASP A 105 -0.36 -0.20 6.07
CA ASP A 105 -1.43 -0.60 6.97
C ASP A 105 -1.74 -2.10 6.92
N LEU A 106 -1.59 -2.75 5.76
CA LEU A 106 -1.69 -4.20 5.65
C LEU A 106 -0.54 -4.93 6.34
N ALA A 107 0.67 -4.38 6.32
CA ALA A 107 1.85 -4.93 7.01
C ALA A 107 1.78 -4.73 8.52
N ARG A 108 1.36 -3.56 9.00
CA ARG A 108 1.17 -3.24 10.43
C ARG A 108 0.22 -4.22 11.12
N ARG A 109 -0.81 -4.70 10.42
CA ARG A 109 -1.71 -5.75 10.91
C ARG A 109 -0.96 -7.02 11.34
N ARG A 110 0.20 -7.29 10.76
CA ARG A 110 1.04 -8.45 11.07
C ARG A 110 2.25 -8.10 11.95
N GLY A 111 2.34 -6.86 12.43
CA GLY A 111 3.52 -6.36 13.15
C GLY A 111 4.76 -6.26 12.26
N LEU A 112 4.57 -6.02 10.95
CA LEU A 112 5.66 -5.92 9.98
C LEU A 112 5.79 -4.48 9.48
N LEU A 113 7.02 -4.11 9.15
CA LEU A 113 7.36 -2.90 8.41
C LEU A 113 7.62 -3.30 6.94
N PRO A 114 6.82 -2.83 5.96
CA PRO A 114 7.06 -3.18 4.58
C PRO A 114 8.18 -2.30 4.03
N VAL A 115 9.22 -2.94 3.53
CA VAL A 115 10.35 -2.27 2.89
C VAL A 115 10.31 -2.65 1.43
N ARG A 116 10.26 -1.65 0.55
CA ARG A 116 10.24 -1.89 -0.88
C ARG A 116 11.55 -2.55 -1.31
N MET A 117 11.40 -3.66 -2.02
CA MET A 117 12.52 -4.31 -2.68
C MET A 117 12.89 -3.47 -3.89
N VAL A 118 14.02 -2.76 -3.83
CA VAL A 118 14.56 -2.06 -5.00
C VAL A 118 15.08 -3.11 -5.99
N ASP A 119 14.54 -3.10 -7.21
CA ASP A 119 15.08 -3.92 -8.29
C ASP A 119 16.51 -3.46 -8.59
N ALA A 120 17.43 -4.42 -8.73
CA ALA A 120 18.86 -4.17 -8.86
C ALA A 120 19.27 -3.32 -10.09
N GLY A 121 18.31 -2.92 -10.94
CA GLY A 121 18.52 -2.20 -12.20
C GLY A 121 18.27 -0.69 -12.17
N VAL A 122 17.68 -0.10 -11.12
CA VAL A 122 17.32 1.34 -11.13
C VAL A 122 18.13 2.14 -10.10
N ALA A 123 19.06 2.94 -10.64
CA ALA A 123 19.78 4.10 -10.07
C ALA A 123 20.40 3.97 -8.66
N ARG A 124 21.73 3.78 -8.62
CA ARG A 124 22.57 3.73 -7.42
C ARG A 124 22.79 5.08 -6.71
N ASP A 125 22.47 6.21 -7.35
CA ASP A 125 22.79 7.55 -6.85
C ASP A 125 21.68 8.23 -6.03
N VAL A 126 20.47 7.65 -6.01
CA VAL A 126 19.28 8.25 -5.39
C VAL A 126 19.22 7.99 -3.87
N GLY A 127 19.96 7.00 -3.36
CA GLY A 127 19.81 6.51 -1.99
C GLY A 127 20.19 7.49 -0.87
N LEU A 128 21.24 8.32 -1.05
CA LEU A 128 21.66 9.26 0.00
C LEU A 128 20.77 10.51 0.05
N ALA A 129 20.33 11.00 -1.11
CA ALA A 129 19.43 12.15 -1.19
C ALA A 129 18.06 11.82 -0.59
N ASP A 130 17.51 10.65 -0.94
CA ASP A 130 16.27 10.14 -0.34
C ASP A 130 16.43 9.96 1.16
N LEU A 131 17.51 9.32 1.63
CA LEU A 131 17.77 9.15 3.06
C LEU A 131 17.79 10.50 3.80
N ALA A 132 18.43 11.52 3.23
CA ALA A 132 18.48 12.86 3.82
C ALA A 132 17.11 13.55 3.81
N LEU A 133 16.33 13.35 2.76
CA LEU A 133 14.96 13.88 2.64
C LEU A 133 14.04 13.26 3.70
N GLU A 134 14.00 11.93 3.79
CA GLU A 134 13.18 11.19 4.75
C GLU A 134 13.57 11.54 6.20
N PHE A 135 14.87 11.73 6.46
CA PHE A 135 15.33 12.19 7.77
C PHE A 135 14.81 13.60 8.11
N GLY A 136 14.81 14.51 7.14
CA GLY A 136 14.25 15.85 7.28
C GLY A 136 12.74 15.83 7.56
N GLN A 137 11.99 15.00 6.83
CA GLN A 137 10.54 14.84 7.01
C GLN A 137 10.19 14.26 8.38
N LEU A 138 10.99 13.30 8.88
CA LEU A 138 10.85 12.79 10.23
C LEU A 138 11.11 13.87 11.29
N ILE A 139 12.16 14.69 11.12
CA ILE A 139 12.42 15.82 12.04
C ILE A 139 11.23 16.78 12.05
N GLU A 140 10.68 17.12 10.89
CA GLU A 140 9.52 18.01 10.78
C GLU A 140 8.29 17.43 11.50
N ALA A 141 8.05 16.12 11.38
CA ALA A 141 6.94 15.46 12.04
C ALA A 141 7.11 15.35 13.56
N ILE A 142 8.35 15.14 14.04
CA ILE A 142 8.66 15.03 15.47
C ILE A 142 8.69 16.41 16.15
N ALA A 143 9.12 17.47 15.46
CA ALA A 143 9.36 18.78 16.06
C ALA A 143 8.17 19.34 16.88
N PRO A 144 6.91 19.26 16.43
CA PRO A 144 5.75 19.68 17.22
C PRO A 144 5.55 18.84 18.49
N ALA A 145 5.78 17.52 18.40
CA ALA A 145 5.63 16.58 19.53
C ALA A 145 6.75 16.70 20.58
N LEU A 146 7.89 17.28 20.20
CA LEU A 146 9.00 17.57 21.12
C LEU A 146 8.98 19.00 21.68
N ALA A 147 7.97 19.82 21.37
CA ALA A 147 7.94 21.22 21.78
C ALA A 147 7.94 21.41 23.31
N ASN A 148 7.40 20.46 24.06
CA ASN A 148 7.41 20.39 25.53
C ASN A 148 8.60 19.56 26.09
N GLY A 149 9.48 19.05 25.21
CA GLY A 149 10.61 18.19 25.53
C GLY A 149 10.27 16.74 25.89
N ARG A 150 9.01 16.29 25.74
CA ARG A 150 8.56 14.95 26.14
C ARG A 150 7.45 14.43 25.22
N ILE A 151 7.68 13.28 24.58
CA ILE A 151 6.61 12.58 23.86
C ILE A 151 5.69 11.90 24.88
N ASP A 152 4.44 12.34 24.96
CA ASP A 152 3.43 11.79 25.87
C ASP A 152 2.04 11.67 25.21
N GLY A 153 1.00 11.42 26.02
CA GLY A 153 -0.37 11.26 25.52
C GLY A 153 -0.94 12.50 24.83
N GLY A 154 -0.36 13.69 25.03
CA GLY A 154 -0.72 14.91 24.32
C GLY A 154 -0.35 14.89 22.84
N ASP A 155 0.59 14.03 22.43
CA ASP A 155 1.12 13.98 21.06
C ASP A 155 0.39 12.97 20.16
N LEU A 156 -0.71 12.38 20.65
CA LEU A 156 -1.57 11.50 19.86
C LEU A 156 -1.96 12.06 18.48
N PRO A 157 -2.23 13.38 18.30
CA PRO A 157 -2.49 13.94 16.98
C PRO A 157 -1.32 13.81 15.99
N PHE A 158 -0.08 13.80 16.48
CA PHE A 158 1.14 13.71 15.67
C PHE A 158 1.65 12.27 15.53
N ALA A 159 1.29 11.38 16.47
CA ALA A 159 1.82 10.03 16.58
C ALA A 159 1.73 9.24 15.27
N ARG A 160 0.61 9.33 14.55
CA ARG A 160 0.45 8.61 13.27
C ARG A 160 1.44 9.08 12.21
N ARG A 161 1.58 10.40 12.03
CA ARG A 161 2.55 10.98 11.10
C ARG A 161 3.97 10.60 11.50
N ILE A 162 4.34 10.74 12.78
CA ILE A 162 5.68 10.37 13.27
C ILE A 162 6.01 8.90 12.94
N LEU A 163 5.05 7.98 13.14
CA LEU A 163 5.23 6.58 12.80
C LEU A 163 5.36 6.35 11.29
N ASP A 164 4.52 7.01 10.47
CA ASP A 164 4.58 6.93 9.01
C ASP A 164 5.96 7.42 8.48
N GLU A 165 6.44 8.58 8.92
CA GLU A 165 7.75 9.14 8.50
C GLU A 165 8.93 8.32 9.06
N SER A 166 8.79 7.70 10.24
CA SER A 166 9.80 6.79 10.79
C SER A 166 9.94 5.54 9.92
N ASP A 167 8.81 4.98 9.48
CA ASP A 167 8.73 3.82 8.61
C ASP A 167 9.38 4.11 7.24
N ASP A 168 9.18 5.31 6.71
CA ASP A 168 9.78 5.76 5.45
C ASP A 168 11.31 5.94 5.57
N LEU A 169 11.80 6.55 6.68
CA LEU A 169 13.24 6.63 6.95
C LEU A 169 13.90 5.24 7.09
N ILE A 170 13.28 4.31 7.82
CA ILE A 170 13.81 2.93 7.96
C ILE A 170 13.88 2.26 6.58
N SER A 171 12.87 2.48 5.73
CA SER A 171 12.84 1.96 4.37
C SER A 171 13.99 2.51 3.52
N ALA A 172 14.28 3.81 3.60
CA ALA A 172 15.42 4.43 2.91
C ALA A 172 16.76 3.87 3.40
N VAL A 173 16.93 3.67 4.72
CA VAL A 173 18.13 3.04 5.29
C VAL A 173 18.32 1.62 4.76
N LEU A 174 17.25 0.82 4.70
CA LEU A 174 17.33 -0.55 4.22
C LEU A 174 17.57 -0.63 2.70
N ALA A 175 17.02 0.30 1.93
CA ALA A 175 17.34 0.44 0.51
C ALA A 175 18.82 0.74 0.30
N MET A 176 19.38 1.70 1.03
CA MET A 176 20.82 2.01 1.01
C MET A 176 21.66 0.80 1.42
N ARG A 177 21.29 0.11 2.51
CA ARG A 177 21.97 -1.13 2.95
C ARG A 177 22.02 -2.16 1.83
N ARG A 178 20.92 -2.35 1.10
CA ARG A 178 20.87 -3.32 0.00
C ARG A 178 21.78 -2.93 -1.16
N GLN A 179 21.89 -1.63 -1.49
CA GLN A 179 22.85 -1.17 -2.51
C GLN A 179 24.29 -1.54 -2.13
N VAL A 180 24.64 -1.41 -0.85
CA VAL A 180 25.94 -1.84 -0.32
C VAL A 180 26.09 -3.36 -0.32
N GLN A 181 25.02 -4.12 -0.05
CA GLN A 181 25.07 -5.58 -0.14
C GLN A 181 25.26 -6.07 -1.57
N ALA A 182 24.69 -5.38 -2.57
CA ALA A 182 24.77 -5.77 -3.97
C ALA A 182 26.19 -5.62 -4.57
N ILE A 183 27.10 -4.91 -3.91
CA ILE A 183 28.51 -4.83 -4.32
C ILE A 183 29.39 -5.89 -3.64
N LEU A 184 28.85 -6.62 -2.66
CA LEU A 184 29.55 -7.77 -2.09
C LEU A 184 29.45 -8.93 -3.10
N PRO A 185 30.56 -9.59 -3.43
CA PRO A 185 30.49 -10.83 -4.19
C PRO A 185 29.66 -11.84 -3.40
N ASP A 186 28.76 -12.58 -4.07
CA ASP A 186 28.08 -13.72 -3.45
C ASP A 186 29.16 -14.60 -2.83
N ALA A 187 29.14 -14.72 -1.51
CA ALA A 187 29.99 -15.68 -0.82
C ALA A 187 29.55 -17.06 -1.33
N ALA A 188 30.34 -17.63 -2.25
CA ALA A 188 30.11 -18.99 -2.73
C ALA A 188 30.10 -19.94 -1.52
N PRO A 189 29.18 -20.93 -1.48
CA PRO A 189 29.16 -21.95 -0.43
C PRO A 189 30.45 -22.80 -0.42
#